data_AF-A0A0R1MA44-F1
#
_entry.id   AF-A0A0R1MA44-F1
#
_cell.length_a   1.000
_cell.length_b   1.000
_cell.length_c   1.000
_cell.angle_alpha   90.00
_cell.angle_beta   90.00
_cell.angle_gamma   90.00
#
_symmetry.space_group_name_H-M   'P 1'
#
loop_
_entity.id
_entity.type
_entity.pdbx_description
1 polymer ?
#
loop_
_entity_poly.entity_id
_entity_poly.type
_entity_poly.pdbx_seq_one_letter_code
_entity_poly.pdbx_strand_id
1 'polypeptide(L)'
;MGLTRNTILASFYGLGTPVHLSLFGGIQIPAIGVIWFLVTMYCGNMLFNASLKIGTYFNKQVVIVLVLSLLESILGFVIARRLALPWSFNAALVSQIFYCGGYLIRYLKLMENKNPVYFLGGLILWGVSVHSGFFYLNTAFANAPVLAILGALGGSFVLMKLAQAMISFNWKLSLLRNYGQLSLIVMCFHLIDITLLHISGFIYNELTMIHVTPILVVCAVICYRLLFTILAVLIIPHIPLLRSFYLNRRFPVVNPKLGIISKRLF
;
A
#
# COMPACT_ATOMS: atom_id res chain seq x y z
N MET A 1 -4.79 -5.42 29.27
CA MET A 1 -5.74 -5.95 28.26
C MET A 1 -5.12 -7.20 27.66
N GLY A 2 -5.58 -8.39 28.05
CA GLY A 2 -5.02 -9.65 27.54
C GLY A 2 -5.26 -9.77 26.03
N LEU A 3 -4.29 -10.32 25.29
CA LEU A 3 -4.51 -10.68 23.89
C LEU A 3 -5.67 -11.68 23.83
N THR A 4 -6.83 -11.22 23.38
CA THR A 4 -7.96 -12.11 23.15
C THR A 4 -7.59 -13.09 22.03
N ARG A 5 -8.12 -14.31 22.06
CA ARG A 5 -7.97 -15.31 20.97
C ARG A 5 -8.22 -14.69 19.59
N ASN A 6 -9.18 -13.78 19.50
CA ASN A 6 -9.53 -13.04 18.28
C ASN A 6 -8.42 -12.10 17.81
N THR A 7 -7.70 -11.44 18.71
CA THR A 7 -6.54 -10.59 18.39
C THR A 7 -5.38 -11.41 17.84
N ILE A 8 -5.12 -12.58 18.43
CA ILE A 8 -4.06 -13.51 17.95
C ILE A 8 -4.43 -14.02 16.56
N LEU A 9 -5.67 -14.49 16.37
CA LEU A 9 -6.16 -14.99 15.08
C LEU A 9 -6.13 -13.90 14.01
N ALA A 10 -6.57 -12.69 14.32
CA ALA A 10 -6.51 -11.56 13.40
C ALA A 10 -5.06 -11.23 13.02
N SER A 11 -4.16 -11.15 14.00
CA SER A 11 -2.73 -10.85 13.77
C SER A 11 -2.05 -11.91 12.93
N PHE A 12 -2.36 -13.19 13.16
CA PHE A 12 -1.80 -14.30 12.40
C PHE A 12 -2.33 -14.36 10.97
N TYR A 13 -3.63 -14.14 10.79
CA TYR A 13 -4.27 -14.24 9.48
C TYR A 13 -4.10 -12.96 8.63
N GLY A 14 -3.86 -11.81 9.25
CA GLY A 14 -3.35 -10.62 8.57
C GLY A 14 -4.29 -9.92 7.58
N LEU A 15 -5.61 -10.07 7.72
CA LEU A 15 -6.58 -9.48 6.78
C LEU A 15 -6.94 -8.04 7.10
N GLY A 16 -7.13 -7.23 6.04
CA GLY A 16 -7.57 -5.84 6.15
C GLY A 16 -9.05 -5.63 6.44
N THR A 17 -9.88 -6.65 6.22
CA THR A 17 -11.34 -6.61 6.36
C THR A 17 -11.80 -7.86 7.10
N PRO A 18 -12.87 -7.79 7.93
CA PRO A 18 -13.38 -8.98 8.58
C PRO A 18 -13.91 -9.97 7.54
N VAL A 19 -13.56 -11.25 7.68
CA VAL A 19 -14.00 -12.30 6.75
C VAL A 19 -14.55 -13.47 7.53
N HIS A 20 -15.63 -14.05 7.01
CA HIS A 20 -16.17 -15.30 7.47
C HIS A 20 -15.64 -16.45 6.60
N LEU A 21 -14.81 -17.33 7.19
CA LEU A 21 -14.25 -18.47 6.47
C LEU A 21 -15.25 -19.63 6.43
N SER A 22 -16.06 -19.68 5.36
CA SER A 22 -17.02 -20.75 5.13
C SER A 22 -16.39 -22.14 5.06
N LEU A 23 -15.17 -22.23 4.52
CA LEU A 23 -14.46 -23.50 4.28
C LEU A 23 -13.85 -24.14 5.55
N PHE A 24 -13.71 -23.38 6.64
CA PHE A 24 -13.11 -23.82 7.90
C PHE A 24 -14.11 -23.74 9.07
N GLY A 25 -15.32 -24.27 8.88
CA GLY A 25 -16.31 -24.36 9.96
C GLY A 25 -16.90 -23.01 10.40
N GLY A 26 -16.86 -21.98 9.55
CA GLY A 26 -17.50 -20.69 9.82
C GLY A 26 -16.76 -19.79 10.81
N ILE A 27 -15.43 -19.90 10.88
CA ILE A 27 -14.64 -19.04 11.76
C ILE A 27 -14.65 -17.59 11.24
N GLN A 28 -15.07 -16.66 12.09
CA GLN A 28 -14.98 -15.23 11.82
C GLN A 28 -13.60 -14.70 12.18
N ILE A 29 -12.91 -14.12 11.20
CA ILE A 29 -11.59 -13.52 11.38
C ILE A 29 -11.75 -12.00 11.45
N PRO A 30 -11.38 -11.36 12.57
CA PRO A 30 -11.37 -9.90 12.67
C PRO A 30 -10.31 -9.27 11.76
N ALA A 31 -10.54 -8.03 11.36
CA ALA A 31 -9.55 -7.25 10.59
C ALA A 31 -8.41 -6.73 11.49
N ILE A 32 -7.20 -6.68 10.93
CA ILE A 32 -6.06 -5.93 11.51
C ILE A 32 -5.99 -4.48 11.01
N GLY A 33 -6.99 -4.05 10.24
CA GLY A 33 -7.01 -2.75 9.58
C GLY A 33 -5.87 -2.58 8.57
N VAL A 34 -5.52 -1.34 8.24
CA VAL A 34 -4.59 -0.94 7.15
C VAL A 34 -3.19 -1.61 7.23
N ILE A 35 -2.79 -2.13 8.39
CA ILE A 35 -1.53 -2.88 8.58
C ILE A 35 -1.44 -4.09 7.63
N TRP A 36 -2.57 -4.65 7.17
CA TRP A 36 -2.64 -5.72 6.16
C TRP A 36 -1.75 -5.45 4.93
N PHE A 37 -1.63 -4.17 4.55
CA PHE A 37 -0.82 -3.73 3.42
C PHE A 37 0.66 -4.06 3.59
N LEU A 38 1.21 -3.99 4.81
CA LEU A 38 2.63 -4.29 5.06
C LEU A 38 2.94 -5.77 4.85
N VAL A 39 2.08 -6.65 5.39
CA VAL A 39 2.20 -8.10 5.23
C VAL A 39 2.04 -8.47 3.75
N THR A 40 1.05 -7.88 3.09
CA THR A 40 0.81 -8.05 1.65
C THR A 40 2.02 -7.61 0.83
N MET A 41 2.59 -6.45 1.15
CA MET A 41 3.78 -5.93 0.46
C MET A 41 4.99 -6.84 0.67
N TYR A 42 5.17 -7.41 1.87
CA TYR A 42 6.22 -8.39 2.12
C TYR A 42 6.05 -9.62 1.21
N CYS A 43 4.86 -10.24 1.21
CA CYS A 43 4.57 -11.37 0.32
C CYS A 43 4.73 -10.99 -1.16
N GLY A 44 4.23 -9.83 -1.55
CA GLY A 44 4.30 -9.34 -2.92
C GLY A 44 5.74 -9.13 -3.41
N ASN A 45 6.62 -8.60 -2.55
CA ASN A 45 8.04 -8.49 -2.84
C ASN A 45 8.71 -9.86 -3.01
N MET A 46 8.36 -10.85 -2.17
CA MET A 46 8.91 -12.19 -2.30
C MET A 46 8.53 -12.83 -3.65
N LEU A 47 7.25 -12.76 -4.02
CA LEU A 47 6.73 -13.25 -5.30
C LEU A 47 7.43 -12.57 -6.47
N PHE A 48 7.44 -11.23 -6.48
CA PHE A 48 8.03 -10.49 -7.59
C PHE A 48 9.54 -10.75 -7.75
N ASN A 49 10.27 -10.86 -6.64
CA ASN A 49 11.69 -11.21 -6.68
C ASN A 49 11.92 -12.64 -7.18
N ALA A 50 11.02 -13.58 -6.85
CA ALA A 50 11.07 -14.93 -7.42
C ALA A 50 10.86 -14.89 -8.94
N SER A 51 9.86 -14.14 -9.41
CA SER A 51 9.59 -13.93 -10.85
C SER A 51 10.80 -13.33 -11.58
N LEU A 52 11.50 -12.37 -10.98
CA LEU A 52 12.74 -11.83 -11.53
C LEU A 52 13.86 -12.88 -11.62
N LYS A 53 14.08 -13.67 -10.55
CA LYS A 53 15.11 -14.72 -10.53
C LYS A 53 14.86 -15.81 -11.56
N ILE A 54 13.61 -16.27 -11.67
CA ILE A 54 13.20 -17.24 -12.70
C ILE A 54 13.40 -16.63 -14.08
N GLY A 55 13.00 -15.38 -14.26
CA GLY A 55 13.19 -14.62 -15.49
C GLY A 55 14.64 -14.56 -15.96
N THR A 56 15.56 -14.29 -15.04
CA THR A 56 17.01 -14.28 -15.32
C THR A 56 17.56 -15.67 -15.62
N TYR A 57 17.10 -16.71 -14.91
CA TYR A 57 17.57 -18.08 -15.11
C TYR A 57 17.29 -18.58 -16.53
N PHE A 58 16.13 -18.23 -17.10
CA PHE A 58 15.73 -18.63 -18.45
C PHE A 58 16.12 -17.61 -19.55
N ASN A 59 16.88 -16.56 -19.24
CA ASN A 59 17.23 -15.46 -20.16
C ASN A 59 16.02 -14.81 -20.87
N LYS A 60 14.83 -14.86 -20.26
CA LYS A 60 13.57 -14.31 -20.80
C LYS A 60 12.84 -13.46 -19.77
N GLN A 61 13.61 -12.61 -19.07
CA GLN A 61 13.16 -11.91 -17.87
C GLN A 61 11.87 -11.12 -18.05
N VAL A 62 11.79 -10.28 -19.08
CA VAL A 62 10.60 -9.42 -19.30
C VAL A 62 9.35 -10.26 -19.56
N VAL A 63 9.45 -11.28 -20.43
CA VAL A 63 8.32 -12.15 -20.79
C VAL A 63 7.85 -12.95 -19.59
N ILE A 64 8.78 -13.54 -18.84
CA ILE A 64 8.46 -14.35 -17.66
C ILE A 64 7.80 -13.50 -16.57
N VAL A 65 8.35 -12.32 -16.26
CA VAL A 65 7.75 -11.41 -15.28
C VAL A 65 6.34 -11.01 -15.70
N LEU A 66 6.11 -10.71 -16.98
CA LEU A 66 4.80 -10.35 -17.49
C LEU A 66 3.80 -11.51 -17.36
N VAL A 67 4.18 -12.70 -17.82
CA VAL A 67 3.33 -13.89 -17.77
C VAL A 67 3.00 -14.28 -16.33
N LEU A 68 4.00 -14.37 -15.45
CA LEU A 68 3.78 -14.72 -14.05
C LEU A 68 2.90 -13.68 -13.36
N SER A 69 3.18 -12.39 -13.52
CA SER A 69 2.39 -11.34 -12.89
C SER A 69 0.92 -11.33 -13.35
N LEU A 70 0.67 -11.66 -14.62
CA LEU A 70 -0.69 -11.79 -15.16
C LEU A 70 -1.40 -13.02 -14.58
N LEU A 71 -0.73 -14.18 -14.57
CA LEU A 71 -1.28 -15.41 -14.02
C LEU A 71 -1.57 -15.28 -12.52
N GLU A 72 -0.63 -14.74 -11.75
CA GLU A 72 -0.78 -14.46 -10.32
C GLU A 72 -1.95 -13.51 -10.08
N SER A 73 -2.07 -12.43 -10.87
CA SER A 73 -3.19 -11.51 -10.71
C SER A 73 -4.55 -12.15 -10.98
N ILE A 74 -4.65 -12.99 -12.02
CA ILE A 74 -5.89 -13.72 -12.34
C ILE A 74 -6.21 -14.70 -11.21
N LEU A 75 -5.22 -15.48 -10.76
CA LEU A 75 -5.37 -16.42 -9.65
C LEU A 75 -5.82 -15.71 -8.37
N GLY A 76 -5.26 -14.54 -8.06
CA GLY A 76 -5.65 -13.73 -6.91
C GLY A 76 -7.14 -13.38 -6.91
N PHE A 77 -7.67 -12.89 -8.03
CA PHE A 77 -9.11 -12.60 -8.17
C PHE A 77 -9.97 -13.86 -8.11
N VAL A 78 -9.54 -14.95 -8.74
CA VAL A 78 -10.31 -16.21 -8.78
C VAL A 78 -10.40 -16.84 -7.38
N ILE A 79 -9.28 -16.93 -6.67
CA ILE A 79 -9.22 -17.49 -5.31
C ILE A 79 -10.04 -16.62 -4.36
N ALA A 80 -9.93 -15.29 -4.45
CA ALA A 80 -10.64 -14.36 -3.57
C ALA A 80 -12.16 -14.48 -3.60
N ARG A 81 -12.76 -15.00 -4.68
CA ARG A 81 -14.20 -15.26 -4.76
C ARG A 81 -14.67 -16.37 -3.82
N ARG A 82 -13.77 -17.29 -3.43
CA ARG A 82 -14.11 -18.48 -2.64
C ARG A 82 -13.41 -18.51 -1.29
N LEU A 83 -12.18 -17.99 -1.22
CA LEU A 83 -11.33 -18.10 -0.06
C LEU A 83 -10.49 -16.83 0.10
N ALA A 84 -10.59 -16.19 1.26
CA ALA A 84 -9.58 -15.23 1.68
C ALA A 84 -8.37 -16.02 2.17
N LEU A 85 -7.20 -15.85 1.55
CA LEU A 85 -5.97 -16.49 2.05
C LEU A 85 -5.39 -15.72 3.25
N PRO A 86 -4.63 -16.40 4.14
CA PRO A 86 -3.88 -15.74 5.19
C PRO A 86 -2.89 -14.74 4.60
N TRP A 87 -2.45 -13.79 5.44
CA TRP A 87 -1.46 -12.75 5.12
C TRP A 87 -1.89 -11.82 3.98
N SER A 88 -3.20 -11.74 3.73
CA SER A 88 -3.76 -11.04 2.58
C SER A 88 -3.10 -11.47 1.26
N PHE A 89 -2.75 -12.76 1.15
CA PHE A 89 -2.01 -13.28 0.00
C PHE A 89 -2.75 -13.12 -1.33
N ASN A 90 -4.09 -13.13 -1.31
CA ASN A 90 -4.91 -12.80 -2.49
C ASN A 90 -4.56 -11.42 -3.06
N ALA A 91 -4.44 -10.42 -2.18
CA ALA A 91 -4.05 -9.07 -2.56
C ALA A 91 -2.61 -9.03 -3.06
N ALA A 92 -1.72 -9.84 -2.46
CA ALA A 92 -0.32 -9.95 -2.91
C ALA A 92 -0.24 -10.49 -4.34
N LEU A 93 -1.04 -11.51 -4.66
CA LEU A 93 -1.18 -12.09 -5.99
C LEU A 93 -1.75 -11.07 -7.00
N VAL A 94 -2.86 -10.40 -6.66
CA VAL A 94 -3.43 -9.32 -7.51
C VAL A 94 -2.42 -8.20 -7.73
N SER A 95 -1.63 -7.86 -6.70
CA SER A 95 -0.70 -6.74 -6.79
C SER A 95 0.47 -6.96 -7.76
N GLN A 96 0.76 -8.20 -8.16
CA GLN A 96 1.90 -8.52 -9.04
C GLN A 96 1.85 -7.76 -10.36
N ILE A 97 0.65 -7.53 -10.90
CA ILE A 97 0.49 -6.74 -12.12
C ILE A 97 0.94 -5.28 -11.95
N PHE A 98 0.81 -4.70 -10.76
CA PHE A 98 1.30 -3.35 -10.45
C PHE A 98 2.82 -3.32 -10.28
N TYR A 99 3.41 -4.36 -9.67
CA TYR A 99 4.87 -4.51 -9.63
C TYR A 99 5.45 -4.64 -11.04
N CYS A 100 4.82 -5.46 -11.89
CA CYS A 100 5.15 -5.58 -13.30
C CYS A 100 5.04 -4.24 -14.03
N GLY A 101 3.95 -3.48 -13.82
CA GLY A 101 3.78 -2.15 -14.40
C GLY A 101 4.91 -1.19 -14.02
N GLY A 102 5.26 -1.12 -12.73
CA GLY A 102 6.40 -0.32 -12.26
C GLY A 102 7.74 -0.77 -12.85
N TYR A 103 7.94 -2.09 -12.97
CA TYR A 103 9.11 -2.66 -13.62
C TYR A 103 9.19 -2.29 -15.11
N LEU A 104 8.10 -2.38 -15.86
CA LEU A 104 8.04 -2.03 -17.28
C LEU A 104 8.27 -0.53 -17.51
N ILE A 105 7.69 0.33 -16.66
CA ILE A 105 7.95 1.79 -16.70
C ILE A 105 9.44 2.09 -16.59
N ARG A 106 10.14 1.39 -15.68
CA ARG A 106 11.59 1.54 -15.50
C ARG A 106 12.38 0.92 -16.66
N TYR A 107 12.03 -0.29 -17.08
CA TYR A 107 12.70 -1.04 -18.15
C TYR A 107 12.65 -0.29 -19.49
N LEU A 108 11.48 0.26 -19.82
CA LEU A 108 11.23 1.03 -21.04
C LEU A 108 11.62 2.51 -20.91
N LYS A 109 12.17 2.93 -19.76
CA LYS A 109 12.58 4.32 -19.49
C LYS A 109 11.47 5.35 -19.74
N LEU A 110 10.21 4.99 -19.48
CA LEU A 110 9.04 5.84 -19.79
C LEU A 110 9.05 7.14 -18.99
N MET A 111 9.69 7.16 -17.81
CA MET A 111 9.85 8.38 -17.00
C MET A 111 10.79 9.40 -17.64
N GLU A 112 11.83 8.96 -18.34
CA GLU A 112 12.77 9.83 -19.04
C GLU A 112 12.21 10.31 -20.39
N ASN A 113 11.28 9.54 -20.95
CA ASN A 113 10.63 9.88 -22.21
C ASN A 113 9.72 11.12 -22.06
N LYS A 114 9.97 12.14 -22.89
CA LYS A 114 9.23 13.41 -22.90
C LYS A 114 8.00 13.40 -23.81
N ASN A 115 7.75 12.30 -24.54
CA ASN A 115 6.61 12.22 -25.45
C ASN A 115 5.29 12.32 -24.65
N PRO A 116 4.44 13.34 -24.91
CA PRO A 116 3.20 13.55 -24.17
C PRO A 116 2.18 12.43 -24.39
N VAL A 117 2.33 11.63 -25.46
CA VAL A 117 1.44 10.49 -25.77
C VAL A 117 1.35 9.52 -24.59
N TYR A 118 2.46 9.25 -23.88
CA TYR A 118 2.43 8.34 -22.73
C TYR A 118 1.63 8.93 -21.56
N PHE A 119 1.75 10.25 -21.34
CA PHE A 119 1.00 10.94 -20.30
C PHE A 119 -0.50 10.97 -20.64
N LEU A 120 -0.86 11.28 -21.89
CA LEU A 120 -2.23 11.23 -22.38
C LEU A 120 -2.80 9.82 -22.32
N GLY A 121 -2.03 8.79 -22.69
CA GLY A 121 -2.43 7.40 -22.55
C GLY A 121 -2.72 7.03 -21.09
N GLY A 122 -1.85 7.45 -20.16
CA GLY A 122 -2.07 7.29 -18.73
C GLY A 122 -3.34 7.99 -18.24
N LEU A 123 -3.60 9.22 -18.71
CA LEU A 123 -4.82 9.97 -18.39
C LEU A 123 -6.08 9.29 -18.92
N ILE A 124 -6.04 8.77 -20.15
CA ILE A 124 -7.16 8.03 -20.75
C ILE A 124 -7.44 6.78 -19.92
N LEU A 125 -6.41 5.99 -19.61
CA LEU A 125 -6.57 4.79 -18.77
C LEU A 125 -7.15 5.15 -17.40
N TRP A 126 -6.64 6.23 -16.78
CA TRP A 126 -7.16 6.71 -15.51
C TRP A 126 -8.62 7.18 -15.61
N GLY A 127 -8.99 7.90 -16.66
CA GLY A 127 -10.36 8.34 -16.91
C GLY A 127 -11.33 7.17 -17.13
N VAL A 128 -10.91 6.14 -17.87
CA VAL A 128 -11.69 4.89 -18.06
C VAL A 128 -11.98 4.19 -16.73
N SER A 129 -11.14 4.37 -15.71
CA SER A 129 -11.36 3.78 -14.38
C SER A 129 -12.66 4.23 -13.70
N VAL A 130 -13.24 5.38 -14.11
CA VAL A 130 -14.53 5.86 -13.61
C VAL A 130 -15.65 4.85 -13.86
N HIS A 131 -15.55 4.06 -14.94
CA HIS A 131 -16.51 3.02 -15.27
C HIS A 131 -16.19 1.65 -14.64
N SER A 132 -15.07 1.52 -13.93
CA SER A 132 -14.64 0.23 -13.36
C SER A 132 -15.39 -0.17 -12.10
N GLY A 133 -16.12 0.76 -11.48
CA GLY A 133 -16.79 0.56 -10.20
C GLY A 133 -15.80 0.49 -9.03
N PHE A 134 -16.12 -0.30 -8.01
CA PHE A 134 -15.25 -0.44 -6.85
C PHE A 134 -14.05 -1.36 -7.15
N PHE A 135 -12.88 -0.96 -6.65
CA PHE A 135 -11.69 -1.79 -6.61
C PHE A 135 -11.14 -1.86 -5.18
N TYR A 136 -11.39 -2.99 -4.53
CA TYR A 136 -10.94 -3.29 -3.17
C TYR A 136 -9.74 -4.25 -3.23
N LEU A 137 -8.54 -3.69 -3.31
CA LEU A 137 -7.32 -4.49 -3.37
C LEU A 137 -7.14 -5.35 -2.09
N ASN A 138 -7.55 -4.85 -0.92
CA ASN A 138 -7.50 -5.55 0.36
C ASN A 138 -8.27 -6.88 0.38
N THR A 139 -9.35 -6.97 -0.39
CA THR A 139 -10.15 -8.19 -0.53
C THR A 139 -9.96 -8.85 -1.89
N ALA A 140 -9.06 -8.32 -2.73
CA ALA A 140 -8.86 -8.74 -4.12
C ALA A 140 -10.19 -8.80 -4.90
N PHE A 141 -11.01 -7.75 -4.75
CA PHE A 141 -12.31 -7.64 -5.40
C PHE A 141 -12.37 -6.43 -6.33
N ALA A 142 -12.94 -6.60 -7.51
CA ALA A 142 -13.24 -5.52 -8.44
C ALA A 142 -14.50 -5.84 -9.25
N ASN A 143 -15.34 -4.83 -9.52
CA ASN A 143 -16.50 -5.00 -10.41
C ASN A 143 -16.06 -5.29 -11.85
N ALA A 144 -15.10 -4.51 -12.35
CA ALA A 144 -14.45 -4.75 -13.64
C ALA A 144 -12.92 -4.83 -13.45
N PRO A 145 -12.36 -6.02 -13.14
CA PRO A 145 -10.95 -6.19 -12.78
C PRO A 145 -9.96 -5.59 -13.79
N VAL A 146 -10.21 -5.79 -15.09
CA VAL A 146 -9.32 -5.30 -16.15
C VAL A 146 -9.30 -3.77 -16.18
N LEU A 147 -10.47 -3.13 -16.18
CA LEU A 147 -10.58 -1.67 -16.18
C LEU A 147 -9.98 -1.05 -14.91
N ALA A 148 -10.20 -1.70 -13.76
CA ALA A 148 -9.64 -1.27 -12.48
C ALA A 148 -8.11 -1.32 -12.48
N ILE A 149 -7.51 -2.42 -12.97
CA ILE A 149 -6.05 -2.57 -13.08
C ILE A 149 -5.46 -1.52 -14.03
N LEU A 150 -6.02 -1.42 -15.25
CA LEU A 150 -5.53 -0.47 -16.25
C LEU A 150 -5.65 0.97 -15.76
N GLY A 151 -6.77 1.29 -15.11
CA GLY A 151 -7.01 2.58 -14.47
C GLY A 151 -6.02 2.91 -13.38
N ALA A 152 -5.76 1.97 -12.48
CA ALA A 152 -4.80 2.13 -11.40
C ALA A 152 -3.36 2.26 -11.91
N LEU A 153 -2.96 1.50 -12.95
CA LEU A 153 -1.66 1.63 -13.61
C LEU A 153 -1.51 3.01 -14.29
N GLY A 154 -2.52 3.42 -15.06
CA GLY A 154 -2.56 4.72 -15.73
C GLY A 154 -2.50 5.89 -14.76
N GLY A 155 -3.35 5.87 -13.73
CA GLY A 155 -3.37 6.89 -12.68
C GLY A 155 -2.05 6.96 -11.91
N SER A 156 -1.46 5.81 -11.56
CA SER A 156 -0.14 5.77 -10.92
C SER A 156 0.95 6.40 -11.80
N PHE A 157 0.97 6.08 -13.09
CA PHE A 157 1.93 6.65 -14.04
C PHE A 157 1.76 8.17 -14.21
N VAL A 158 0.52 8.65 -14.35
CA VAL A 158 0.21 10.09 -14.42
C VAL A 158 0.69 10.81 -13.16
N LEU A 159 0.38 10.28 -11.98
CA LEU A 159 0.84 10.87 -10.71
C LEU A 159 2.36 10.90 -10.60
N MET A 160 3.06 9.84 -11.06
CA MET A 160 4.52 9.82 -11.12
C MET A 160 5.07 10.93 -12.05
N LYS A 161 4.47 11.13 -13.23
CA LYS A 161 4.86 12.20 -14.16
C LYS A 161 4.59 13.60 -13.61
N LEU A 162 3.45 13.80 -12.95
CA LEU A 162 3.15 15.06 -12.26
C LEU A 162 4.15 15.34 -11.14
N ALA A 163 4.52 14.32 -10.34
CA ALA A 163 5.55 14.44 -9.33
C ALA A 163 6.91 14.83 -9.92
N GLN A 164 7.30 14.23 -11.05
CA GLN A 164 8.52 14.60 -11.77
C GLN A 164 8.47 16.05 -12.29
N ALA A 165 7.33 16.48 -12.85
CA ALA A 165 7.14 17.85 -13.32
C ALA A 165 7.27 18.85 -12.16
N MET A 166 6.62 18.59 -11.02
CA MET A 166 6.73 19.44 -9.83
C MET A 166 8.18 19.61 -9.34
N ILE A 167 9.00 18.57 -9.43
CA ILE A 167 10.43 18.64 -9.09
C ILE A 167 11.18 19.53 -10.09
N SER A 168 10.85 19.46 -11.39
CA SER A 168 11.50 20.27 -12.43
C SER A 168 11.20 21.77 -12.32
N PHE A 169 10.05 22.15 -11.76
CA PHE A 169 9.69 23.55 -11.50
C PHE A 169 10.39 24.16 -10.26
N ASN A 170 11.33 23.43 -9.65
CA ASN A 170 12.11 23.86 -8.48
C ASN A 170 11.24 24.29 -7.28
N TRP A 171 10.04 23.73 -7.17
CA TRP A 171 9.18 24.00 -6.04
C TRP A 171 9.81 23.42 -4.77
N LYS A 172 9.97 24.24 -3.72
CA LYS A 172 10.48 23.81 -2.40
C LYS A 172 9.48 22.87 -1.72
N LEU A 173 9.46 21.61 -2.16
CA LEU A 173 8.58 20.54 -1.66
C LEU A 173 9.23 19.72 -0.54
N SER A 174 10.07 20.36 0.28
CA SER A 174 10.79 19.68 1.38
C SER A 174 9.83 19.01 2.36
N LEU A 175 8.73 19.68 2.70
CA LEU A 175 7.67 19.14 3.57
C LEU A 175 6.99 17.91 2.94
N LEU A 176 6.58 18.02 1.68
CA LEU A 176 5.92 16.91 0.96
C LEU A 176 6.87 15.71 0.80
N ARG A 177 8.15 15.97 0.51
CA ARG A 177 9.21 14.95 0.47
C ARG A 177 9.37 14.25 1.81
N ASN A 178 9.44 15.01 2.90
CA ASN A 178 9.58 14.45 4.25
C ASN A 178 8.35 13.61 4.64
N TYR A 179 7.16 14.12 4.34
CA TYR A 179 5.90 13.42 4.59
C TYR A 179 5.84 12.09 3.83
N GLY A 180 6.24 12.06 2.55
CA GLY A 180 6.30 10.83 1.75
C GLY A 180 7.36 9.83 2.25
N GLN A 181 8.55 10.31 2.65
CA GLN A 181 9.61 9.44 3.20
C GLN A 181 9.22 8.81 4.55
N LEU A 182 8.37 9.48 5.31
CA LEU A 182 7.87 9.04 6.61
C LEU A 182 6.45 8.44 6.53
N SER A 183 6.05 7.99 5.34
CA SER A 183 4.70 7.46 5.06
C SER A 183 4.30 6.26 5.94
N LEU A 184 5.26 5.46 6.41
CA LEU A 184 4.99 4.38 7.38
C LEU A 184 4.45 4.94 8.71
N ILE A 185 5.05 6.02 9.21
CA ILE A 185 4.59 6.71 10.42
C ILE A 185 3.19 7.28 10.19
N VAL A 186 3.00 7.97 9.05
CA VAL A 186 1.69 8.51 8.64
C VAL A 186 0.62 7.42 8.65
N MET A 187 0.88 6.28 8.02
CA MET A 187 -0.06 5.16 7.93
C MET A 187 -0.38 4.57 9.31
N CYS A 188 0.62 4.36 10.17
CA CYS A 188 0.39 3.81 11.51
C CYS A 188 -0.40 4.77 12.42
N PHE A 189 -0.09 6.07 12.38
CA PHE A 189 -0.85 7.05 13.17
C PHE A 189 -2.26 7.25 12.64
N HIS A 190 -2.44 7.25 11.31
CA HIS A 190 -3.78 7.23 10.73
C HIS A 190 -4.61 6.04 11.23
N LEU A 191 -3.99 4.87 11.36
CA LEU A 191 -4.65 3.68 11.92
C LEU A 191 -4.99 3.84 13.41
N ILE A 192 -4.08 4.40 14.23
CA ILE A 192 -4.35 4.66 15.65
C ILE A 192 -5.58 5.55 15.82
N ASP A 193 -5.74 6.59 14.98
CA ASP A 193 -6.95 7.41 15.00
C ASP A 193 -8.20 6.59 14.68
N ILE A 194 -8.19 5.80 13.59
CA ILE A 194 -9.36 5.05 13.16
C ILE A 194 -9.72 3.89 14.13
N THR A 195 -8.75 3.32 14.85
CA THR A 195 -8.95 2.07 15.62
C THR A 195 -8.95 2.25 17.13
N LEU A 196 -8.27 3.28 17.66
CA LEU A 196 -8.15 3.48 19.11
C LEU A 196 -8.83 4.78 19.52
N LEU A 197 -8.41 5.91 18.94
CA LEU A 197 -8.85 7.23 19.41
C LEU A 197 -10.25 7.61 18.92
N HIS A 198 -10.62 7.21 17.70
CA HIS A 198 -11.88 7.50 17.02
C HIS A 198 -12.24 9.01 16.99
N ILE A 199 -11.26 9.91 17.09
CA ILE A 199 -11.49 11.36 17.15
C ILE A 199 -12.09 11.87 15.85
N SER A 200 -11.66 11.34 14.69
CA SER A 200 -12.29 11.70 13.42
C SER A 200 -13.78 11.34 13.36
N GLY A 201 -14.20 10.25 14.01
CA GLY A 201 -15.61 9.87 14.14
C GLY A 201 -16.37 10.80 15.09
N PHE A 202 -15.76 11.19 16.21
CA PHE A 202 -16.32 12.18 17.13
C PHE A 202 -16.56 13.53 16.44
N ILE A 203 -15.55 14.06 15.74
CA ILE A 203 -15.67 15.33 14.98
C ILE A 203 -16.80 15.24 13.96
N TYR A 204 -16.89 14.12 13.23
CA TYR A 204 -17.95 13.91 12.25
C TYR A 204 -19.35 13.97 12.91
N ASN A 205 -19.54 13.23 14.00
CA ASN A 205 -20.82 13.15 14.69
C ASN A 205 -21.22 14.51 15.28
N GLU A 206 -20.33 15.17 16.02
CA GLU A 206 -20.63 16.47 16.64
C GLU A 206 -20.98 17.55 15.61
N LEU A 207 -20.19 17.68 14.53
CA LEU A 207 -20.47 18.67 13.49
C LEU A 207 -21.77 18.37 12.72
N THR A 208 -22.11 17.08 12.55
CA THR A 208 -23.38 16.68 11.94
C THR A 208 -24.56 17.00 12.87
N MET A 209 -24.41 16.83 14.19
CA MET A 209 -25.45 17.14 15.19
C MET A 209 -25.79 18.64 15.23
N ILE A 210 -24.80 19.51 15.04
CA ILE A 210 -25.03 20.96 14.91
C ILE A 210 -25.39 21.40 13.48
N HIS A 211 -25.80 20.46 12.62
CA HIS A 211 -26.32 20.69 11.26
C HIS A 211 -25.34 21.40 10.30
N VAL A 212 -24.03 21.21 10.48
CA VAL A 212 -23.03 21.67 9.50
C VAL A 212 -23.20 20.91 8.18
N THR A 213 -22.96 21.58 7.05
CA THR A 213 -23.09 20.95 5.73
C THR A 213 -22.12 19.77 5.58
N PRO A 214 -22.53 18.66 4.92
CA PRO A 214 -21.70 17.45 4.82
C PRO A 214 -20.30 17.69 4.25
N ILE A 215 -20.18 18.63 3.30
CA ILE A 215 -18.89 19.00 2.70
C ILE A 215 -17.95 19.59 3.75
N LEU A 216 -18.43 20.51 4.58
CA LEU A 216 -17.64 21.13 5.64
C LEU A 216 -17.26 20.11 6.72
N VAL A 217 -18.16 19.19 7.07
CA VAL A 217 -17.85 18.09 7.99
C VAL A 217 -16.71 17.22 7.44
N VAL A 218 -16.79 16.82 6.17
CA VAL A 218 -15.74 16.03 5.51
C VAL A 218 -14.42 16.79 5.46
N CYS A 219 -14.45 18.09 5.10
CA CYS A 219 -13.26 18.94 5.10
C CYS A 219 -12.62 19.02 6.50
N ALA A 220 -13.42 19.21 7.55
CA ALA A 220 -12.93 19.25 8.93
C ALA A 220 -12.26 17.93 9.35
N VAL A 221 -12.89 16.79 9.03
CA VAL A 221 -12.34 15.46 9.29
C VAL A 221 -11.02 15.23 8.55
N ILE A 222 -10.94 15.62 7.27
CA ILE A 222 -9.70 15.51 6.48
C ILE A 222 -8.60 16.40 7.06
N CYS A 223 -8.92 17.65 7.40
CA CYS A 223 -7.96 18.59 7.99
C CYS A 223 -7.40 18.07 9.32
N TYR A 224 -8.28 17.58 10.20
CA TYR A 224 -7.87 16.94 11.46
C TYR A 224 -6.94 15.74 11.19
N ARG A 225 -7.32 14.83 10.29
CA ARG A 225 -6.50 13.64 9.98
C ARG A 225 -5.12 14.00 9.46
N LEU A 226 -5.03 14.99 8.59
CA LEU A 226 -3.75 15.50 8.08
C LEU A 226 -2.92 16.15 9.19
N LEU A 227 -3.54 16.97 10.04
CA LEU A 227 -2.86 17.58 11.20
C LEU A 227 -2.30 16.50 12.13
N PHE A 228 -3.11 15.51 12.48
CA PHE A 228 -2.71 14.43 13.37
C PHE A 228 -1.51 13.64 12.84
N THR A 229 -1.54 13.27 11.55
CA THR A 229 -0.41 12.54 10.94
C THR A 229 0.83 13.43 10.75
N ILE A 230 0.66 14.73 10.46
CA ILE A 230 1.78 15.69 10.40
C ILE A 230 2.46 15.82 11.76
N LEU A 231 1.69 15.97 12.84
CA LEU A 231 2.25 16.03 14.21
C LEU A 231 3.04 14.75 14.53
N ALA A 232 2.51 13.58 14.19
CA ALA A 232 3.22 12.32 14.36
C ALA A 232 4.55 12.28 13.58
N VAL A 233 4.55 12.73 12.33
CA VAL A 233 5.75 12.82 11.48
C VAL A 233 6.81 13.74 12.08
N LEU A 234 6.41 14.81 12.77
CA LEU A 234 7.34 15.73 13.44
C LEU A 234 7.88 15.17 14.75
N ILE A 235 7.04 14.51 15.56
CA ILE A 235 7.41 14.06 16.92
C ILE A 235 8.18 12.74 16.89
N ILE A 236 7.72 11.75 16.12
CA ILE A 236 8.23 10.37 16.20
C ILE A 236 9.72 10.22 15.88
N PRO A 237 10.30 10.95 14.90
CA PRO A 237 11.74 10.89 14.65
C PRO A 237 12.60 11.43 15.80
N HIS A 238 12.02 12.07 16.82
CA HIS A 238 12.76 12.56 17.98
C HIS A 238 12.73 11.58 19.18
N ILE A 239 11.85 10.56 19.14
CA ILE A 239 11.75 9.55 20.20
C ILE A 239 12.66 8.38 19.83
N PRO A 240 13.75 8.10 20.57
CA PRO A 240 14.81 7.18 20.12
C PRO A 240 14.33 5.76 19.83
N LEU A 241 13.44 5.22 20.67
CA LEU A 241 12.91 3.86 20.53
C LEU A 241 11.98 3.74 19.31
N LEU A 242 11.04 4.67 19.16
CA LEU A 242 10.11 4.69 18.02
C LEU A 242 10.83 5.02 16.70
N ARG A 243 11.80 5.93 16.74
CA ARG A 243 12.64 6.26 15.59
C ARG A 243 13.34 5.03 15.05
N SER A 244 13.98 4.22 15.89
CA SER A 244 14.68 3.02 15.41
C SER A 244 13.72 1.94 14.90
N PHE A 245 12.51 1.86 15.44
CA PHE A 245 11.48 0.94 14.94
C PHE A 245 10.96 1.35 13.55
N TYR A 246 10.50 2.60 13.40
CA TYR A 246 9.92 3.10 12.14
C TYR A 246 10.97 3.42 11.07
N LEU A 247 12.17 3.84 11.48
CA LEU A 247 13.25 4.29 10.61
C LEU A 247 14.50 3.42 10.74
N ASN A 248 14.31 2.10 10.87
CA ASN A 248 15.40 1.13 11.05
C ASN A 248 16.50 1.24 9.97
N ARG A 249 16.16 1.66 8.73
CA ARG A 249 17.15 1.90 7.67
C ARG A 249 18.09 3.09 7.95
N ARG A 250 17.62 4.10 8.68
CA ARG A 250 18.41 5.30 9.04
C ARG A 250 19.01 5.19 10.44
N PHE A 251 18.30 4.54 11.36
CA PHE A 251 18.67 4.41 12.77
C PHE A 251 18.50 2.95 13.22
N PRO A 252 19.40 2.04 12.81
CA PRO A 252 19.22 0.62 13.10
C PRO A 252 19.27 0.35 14.61
N VAL A 253 18.37 -0.51 15.09
CA VAL A 253 18.34 -0.94 16.51
C VAL A 253 19.63 -1.68 16.89
N VAL A 254 20.17 -2.47 15.95
CA VAL A 254 21.44 -3.18 16.09
C VAL A 254 22.40 -2.64 15.06
N ASN A 255 23.53 -2.10 15.52
CA ASN A 255 24.51 -1.43 14.67
C ASN A 255 25.20 -2.47 13.76
N PRO A 256 25.05 -2.43 12.41
CA PRO A 256 25.60 -3.44 11.52
C PRO A 256 27.14 -3.49 11.54
N LYS A 257 27.81 -2.45 12.05
CA LYS A 257 29.27 -2.41 12.21
C LYS A 257 29.80 -3.42 13.25
N LEU A 258 28.96 -3.93 14.17
CA LEU A 258 29.36 -4.96 15.14
C LEU A 258 29.29 -6.39 14.56
N GLY A 259 28.55 -6.62 13.45
CA GLY A 259 28.42 -7.94 12.82
C GLY A 259 29.49 -8.27 11.76
N ILE A 260 30.29 -7.29 11.34
CA ILE A 260 31.37 -7.51 10.35
C ILE A 260 32.66 -8.01 11.04
N ILE A 261 32.81 -7.81 12.35
CA ILE A 261 33.98 -8.28 13.10
C ILE A 261 33.86 -9.79 13.42
N SER A 262 32.65 -10.37 13.50
CA SER A 262 32.48 -11.80 13.80
C SER A 262 32.41 -12.73 12.58
N LYS A 263 32.50 -12.20 11.35
CA LYS A 263 32.47 -13.00 10.10
C LYS A 263 33.82 -13.02 9.36
N ARG A 264 34.91 -12.66 10.04
CA ARG A 264 36.31 -12.86 9.57
C ARG A 264 37.05 -13.97 10.31
N LEU A 265 36.34 -14.78 11.08
CA LEU A 265 36.82 -16.04 11.63
C LEU A 265 35.81 -17.10 11.19
N PHE A 266 36.32 -18.11 10.50
CA PHE A 266 35.64 -19.19 9.75
C PHE A 266 35.29 -18.86 8.29
#